data_AF-F4RJ64-F1
#
_entry.id   AF-F4RJ64-F1
#
_cell.length_a   1.000
_cell.length_b   1.000
_cell.length_c   1.000
_cell.angle_alpha   90.00
_cell.angle_beta   90.00
_cell.angle_gamma   90.00
#
_symmetry.space_group_name_H-M   'P 1'
#
loop_
_entity.id
_entity.type
_entity.pdbx_description
1 polymer ?
#
loop_
_entity_poly.entity_id
_entity_poly.type
_entity_poly.pdbx_seq_one_letter_code
_entity_poly.pdbx_strand_id
1 'polypeptide(L)'
;MRGLNFTWGRAAMALSTAYLIKRFLPIAVPMNIAIVFITLTRDSPLKTPTSALRSIGVPNFPGLKILAESLYFLSFSIWLACLIDIRFTYHTPVSTASQKIKSLLRFPKAIRDSVNPLYLPPMFHSPQRASSVAQLWSECGHTLFKRGFVVAGGKPLVWMTKRLGGKTKLQRLAGLIGIYLASTGQHEHVMPRPSRSNPRTITSLPAFEIFFMLQPLAVLIEPYIPKRLRRTKVWNSLFLLATTYPFREQYAGGVTMNHSSVLDVALFFSFG
;
A
#
# COMPACT_ATOMS: atom_id res chain seq x y z
N MET A 1 6.31 -22.65 13.42
CA MET A 1 6.34 -21.20 13.76
C MET A 1 6.09 -20.40 12.49
N ARG A 2 5.04 -19.55 12.45
CA ARG A 2 4.65 -18.80 11.23
C ARG A 2 5.57 -17.61 10.89
N GLY A 3 6.26 -17.02 11.88
CA GLY A 3 7.08 -15.81 11.67
C GLY A 3 8.24 -15.99 10.66
N LEU A 4 9.08 -17.01 10.85
CA LEU A 4 10.16 -17.34 9.89
C LEU A 4 9.70 -18.21 8.71
N ASN A 5 8.41 -18.52 8.61
CA ASN A 5 7.81 -19.24 7.48
C ASN A 5 7.05 -18.28 6.56
N PHE A 6 7.47 -17.01 6.51
CA PHE A 6 6.95 -16.02 5.56
C PHE A 6 7.15 -16.54 4.12
N THR A 7 6.07 -16.57 3.35
CA THR A 7 6.09 -16.94 1.95
C THR A 7 6.23 -15.68 1.09
N TRP A 8 6.87 -15.79 -0.07
CA TRP A 8 7.11 -14.62 -0.94
C TRP A 8 5.97 -14.38 -1.95
N GLY A 9 4.76 -14.85 -1.59
CA GLY A 9 3.56 -14.82 -2.43
C GLY A 9 3.45 -15.97 -3.42
N ARG A 10 2.35 -15.97 -4.17
CA ARG A 10 2.07 -16.99 -5.19
C ARG A 10 2.93 -16.75 -6.44
N ALA A 11 3.14 -17.81 -7.22
CA ALA A 11 3.69 -17.68 -8.56
C ALA A 11 2.79 -16.76 -9.42
N ALA A 12 3.39 -16.11 -10.42
CA ALA A 12 2.65 -15.32 -11.40
C ALA A 12 1.62 -16.20 -12.09
N MET A 13 0.38 -15.73 -12.16
CA MET A 13 -0.71 -16.40 -12.85
C MET A 13 -1.42 -15.39 -13.76
N ALA A 14 -1.70 -15.80 -14.99
CA ALA A 14 -2.57 -15.03 -15.87
C ALA A 14 -3.97 -14.98 -15.26
N LEU A 15 -4.53 -13.78 -15.19
CA LEU A 15 -5.93 -13.58 -14.82
C LEU A 15 -6.76 -13.36 -16.08
N SER A 16 -7.98 -13.89 -16.09
CA SER A 16 -8.88 -13.68 -17.22
C SER A 16 -9.34 -12.22 -17.28
N THR A 17 -9.51 -11.68 -18.48
CA THR A 17 -10.05 -10.34 -18.68
C THR A 17 -11.43 -10.18 -18.03
N ALA A 18 -12.27 -11.22 -18.09
CA ALA A 18 -13.57 -11.24 -17.44
C ALA A 18 -13.48 -11.09 -15.91
N TYR A 19 -12.49 -11.73 -15.27
CA TYR A 19 -12.24 -11.56 -13.83
C TYR A 19 -11.82 -10.11 -13.52
N LEU A 20 -10.92 -9.54 -14.31
CA LEU A 20 -10.44 -8.17 -14.14
C LEU A 20 -11.58 -7.14 -14.30
N ILE A 21 -12.46 -7.35 -15.28
CA ILE A 21 -13.66 -6.51 -15.48
C ILE A 21 -14.59 -6.61 -14.26
N LYS A 22 -14.91 -7.83 -13.81
CA LYS A 22 -15.76 -8.05 -12.63
C LYS A 22 -15.18 -7.45 -11.35
N ARG A 23 -13.85 -7.29 -11.28
CA ARG A 23 -13.14 -6.71 -10.14
C ARG A 23 -13.30 -5.20 -10.01
N PHE A 24 -13.60 -4.47 -11.09
CA PHE A 24 -13.74 -3.00 -11.00
C PHE A 24 -14.88 -2.58 -10.06
N LEU A 25 -16.03 -3.26 -10.11
CA LEU A 25 -17.18 -2.90 -9.30
C LEU A 25 -16.90 -2.91 -7.78
N PRO A 26 -16.36 -4.00 -7.18
CA PRO A 26 -16.06 -4.02 -5.75
C PRO A 26 -14.93 -3.07 -5.32
N ILE A 27 -14.13 -2.52 -6.25
CA ILE A 27 -13.14 -1.48 -5.94
C ILE A 27 -13.75 -0.07 -6.10
N ALA A 28 -14.57 0.13 -7.12
CA ALA A 28 -15.16 1.43 -7.44
C ALA A 28 -16.16 1.87 -6.36
N VAL A 29 -16.96 0.96 -5.81
CA VAL A 29 -17.95 1.31 -4.76
C VAL A 29 -17.28 1.95 -3.53
N PRO A 30 -16.32 1.30 -2.83
CA PRO A 30 -15.67 1.90 -1.67
C PRO A 30 -14.86 3.16 -2.03
N MET A 31 -14.28 3.24 -3.24
CA MET A 31 -13.60 4.44 -3.71
C MET A 31 -14.56 5.64 -3.80
N ASN A 32 -15.75 5.44 -4.38
CA ASN A 32 -16.75 6.50 -4.52
C ASN A 32 -17.34 6.90 -3.15
N ILE A 33 -17.52 5.97 -2.22
CA ILE A 33 -17.95 6.31 -0.86
C ILE A 33 -16.87 7.16 -0.17
N ALA A 34 -15.60 6.74 -0.28
CA ALA A 34 -14.48 7.45 0.33
C ALA A 34 -14.29 8.86 -0.25
N ILE A 35 -14.41 9.04 -1.56
CA ILE A 35 -14.22 10.35 -2.18
C ILE A 35 -15.30 11.36 -1.78
N VAL A 36 -16.52 10.91 -1.44
CA VAL A 36 -17.58 11.81 -0.95
C VAL A 36 -17.17 12.53 0.32
N PHE A 37 -16.58 11.84 1.31
CA PHE A 37 -16.18 12.51 2.54
C PHE A 37 -14.93 13.40 2.36
N ILE A 38 -14.01 12.99 1.48
CA ILE A 38 -12.84 13.80 1.11
C ILE A 38 -13.29 15.10 0.42
N THR A 39 -14.21 15.01 -0.53
CA THR A 39 -14.78 16.18 -1.24
C THR A 39 -15.61 17.05 -0.32
N LEU A 40 -16.44 16.47 0.54
CA LEU A 40 -17.17 17.22 1.57
C LEU A 40 -16.21 18.00 2.49
N THR A 41 -15.08 17.40 2.85
CA THR A 41 -14.05 18.09 3.65
C THR A 41 -13.43 19.26 2.89
N ARG A 42 -13.09 19.05 1.61
CA ARG A 42 -12.57 20.10 0.72
C ARG A 42 -13.56 21.27 0.56
N ASP A 43 -14.84 20.96 0.44
CA ASP A 43 -15.90 21.93 0.15
C ASP A 43 -16.51 22.54 1.43
N SER A 44 -16.10 22.06 2.60
CA SER A 44 -16.54 22.61 3.89
C SER A 44 -16.01 24.04 4.12
N PRO A 45 -16.75 24.90 4.86
CA PRO A 45 -16.37 26.31 5.06
C PRO A 45 -14.95 26.53 5.59
N LEU A 46 -14.51 25.69 6.53
CA LEU A 46 -13.16 25.79 7.12
C LEU A 46 -12.16 24.81 6.49
N LYS A 47 -12.55 24.03 5.48
CA LYS A 47 -11.72 22.99 4.85
C LYS A 47 -11.12 22.00 5.85
N THR A 48 -11.88 21.64 6.88
CA THR A 48 -11.47 20.68 7.92
C THR A 48 -12.49 19.56 8.06
N PRO A 49 -12.07 18.33 8.45
CA PRO A 49 -12.99 17.21 8.63
C PRO A 49 -14.13 17.52 9.62
N THR A 50 -13.81 18.25 10.70
CA THR A 50 -14.80 18.69 11.70
C THR A 50 -15.84 19.63 11.08
N SER A 51 -15.40 20.58 10.25
CA SER A 51 -16.30 21.48 9.53
C SER A 51 -17.18 20.74 8.53
N ALA A 52 -16.66 19.68 7.91
CA ALA A 52 -17.38 18.80 6.99
C ALA A 52 -18.55 18.09 7.66
N LEU A 53 -18.34 17.53 8.86
CA LEU A 53 -19.41 16.90 9.63
C LEU A 53 -20.43 17.93 10.13
N ARG A 54 -19.97 19.12 10.54
CA ARG A 54 -20.88 20.20 10.96
C ARG A 54 -21.74 20.73 9.81
N SER A 55 -21.23 20.78 8.58
CA SER A 55 -22.00 21.24 7.42
C SER A 55 -23.13 20.30 7.01
N ILE A 56 -23.07 19.03 7.40
CA ILE A 56 -24.15 18.04 7.22
C ILE A 56 -25.02 17.87 8.48
N GLY A 57 -24.89 18.77 9.46
CA GLY A 57 -25.75 18.82 10.65
C GLY A 57 -25.30 17.92 11.81
N VAL A 58 -24.08 17.36 11.80
CA VAL A 58 -23.57 16.62 12.97
C VAL A 58 -23.37 17.60 14.14
N PRO A 59 -23.99 17.34 15.31
CA PRO A 59 -23.88 18.24 16.47
C PRO A 59 -22.45 18.28 17.01
N ASN A 60 -22.10 19.38 17.68
CA ASN A 60 -20.80 19.49 18.34
C ASN A 60 -20.81 18.70 19.66
N PHE A 61 -19.90 17.76 19.83
CA PHE A 61 -19.75 16.98 21.06
C PHE A 61 -18.27 16.69 21.36
N PRO A 62 -17.91 16.38 22.64
CA PRO A 62 -16.55 15.99 23.00
C PRO A 62 -16.11 14.75 22.21
N GLY A 63 -15.10 14.91 21.35
CA GLY A 63 -14.58 13.84 20.49
C GLY A 63 -14.97 13.94 19.01
N LEU A 64 -15.83 14.90 18.61
CA LEU A 64 -16.17 15.12 17.20
C LEU A 64 -14.92 15.29 16.33
N LYS A 65 -13.91 16.04 16.81
CA LYS A 65 -12.64 16.23 16.10
C LYS A 65 -11.93 14.90 15.82
N ILE A 66 -11.84 14.03 16.82
CA ILE A 66 -11.16 12.73 16.69
C ILE A 66 -11.90 11.85 15.70
N LEU A 67 -13.24 11.82 15.79
CA LEU A 67 -14.08 11.06 14.86
C LEU A 67 -13.90 11.57 13.41
N ALA A 68 -13.98 12.88 13.21
CA ALA A 68 -13.88 13.50 11.89
C ALA A 68 -12.52 13.24 11.24
N GLU A 69 -11.44 13.42 12.00
CA GLU A 69 -10.07 13.13 11.56
C GLU A 69 -9.89 11.65 11.20
N SER A 70 -10.43 10.74 12.01
CA SER A 70 -10.36 9.30 11.77
C SER A 70 -11.12 8.89 10.51
N LEU A 71 -12.32 9.45 10.31
CA LEU A 71 -13.14 9.20 9.12
C LEU A 71 -12.47 9.74 7.86
N TYR A 72 -11.88 10.93 7.94
CA TYR A 72 -11.14 11.53 6.83
C TYR A 72 -9.94 10.67 6.44
N PHE A 73 -9.17 10.24 7.44
CA PHE A 73 -8.00 9.39 7.24
C PHE A 73 -8.36 8.03 6.63
N LEU A 74 -9.41 7.38 7.16
CA LEU A 74 -9.91 6.12 6.62
C LEU A 74 -10.37 6.29 5.17
N SER A 75 -11.10 7.38 4.88
CA SER A 75 -11.56 7.70 3.53
C SER A 75 -10.39 7.92 2.58
N PHE A 76 -9.41 8.76 2.95
CA PHE A 76 -8.21 8.99 2.14
C PHE A 76 -7.45 7.69 1.85
N SER A 77 -7.27 6.84 2.87
CA SER A 77 -6.57 5.56 2.73
C SER A 77 -7.30 4.59 1.81
N ILE A 78 -8.64 4.47 1.95
CA ILE A 78 -9.48 3.63 1.09
C ILE A 78 -9.43 4.15 -0.36
N TRP A 79 -9.62 5.45 -0.54
CA TRP A 79 -9.60 6.09 -1.86
C TRP A 79 -8.25 5.85 -2.56
N LEU A 80 -7.13 6.11 -1.87
CA LEU A 80 -5.79 5.92 -2.41
C LEU A 80 -5.52 4.46 -2.78
N ALA A 81 -5.84 3.52 -1.88
CA ALA A 81 -5.66 2.09 -2.15
C ALA A 81 -6.50 1.63 -3.35
N CYS A 82 -7.76 2.07 -3.44
CA CYS A 82 -8.64 1.73 -4.56
C CYS A 82 -8.17 2.36 -5.88
N LEU A 83 -7.70 3.61 -5.85
CA LEU A 83 -7.16 4.30 -7.03
C LEU A 83 -5.96 3.54 -7.59
N ILE A 84 -5.01 3.17 -6.73
CA ILE A 84 -3.84 2.37 -7.11
C ILE A 84 -4.31 1.02 -7.67
N ASP A 85 -5.22 0.31 -7.01
CA ASP A 85 -5.69 -1.01 -7.48
C ASP A 85 -6.38 -0.94 -8.84
N ILE A 86 -7.20 0.09 -9.07
CA ILE A 86 -7.88 0.32 -10.36
C ILE A 86 -6.85 0.54 -11.46
N ARG A 87 -5.83 1.37 -11.25
CA ARG A 87 -4.80 1.62 -12.26
C ARG A 87 -4.09 0.33 -12.68
N PHE A 88 -3.62 -0.46 -11.72
CA PHE A 88 -2.93 -1.72 -12.03
C PHE A 88 -3.88 -2.79 -12.58
N THR A 89 -5.13 -2.84 -12.11
CA THR A 89 -6.16 -3.74 -12.66
C THR A 89 -6.50 -3.38 -14.11
N TYR A 90 -6.49 -2.08 -14.47
CA TYR A 90 -6.69 -1.59 -15.83
C TYR A 90 -5.46 -1.81 -16.73
N HIS A 91 -4.26 -1.76 -16.17
CA HIS A 91 -3.03 -1.98 -16.93
C HIS A 91 -2.92 -3.42 -17.49
N THR A 92 -3.43 -4.43 -16.78
CA THR A 92 -3.34 -5.84 -17.22
C THR A 92 -4.13 -6.13 -18.51
N PRO A 93 -5.41 -5.71 -18.68
CA PRO A 93 -6.12 -5.83 -19.95
C PRO A 93 -5.46 -5.05 -21.09
N VAL A 94 -4.98 -3.83 -20.85
CA VAL A 94 -4.27 -3.02 -21.84
C VAL A 94 -3.00 -3.72 -22.31
N SER A 95 -2.24 -4.30 -21.38
CA SER A 95 -1.05 -5.09 -21.68
C SER A 95 -1.39 -6.37 -22.45
N THR A 96 -2.51 -7.02 -22.11
CA THR A 96 -3.01 -8.20 -22.85
C THR A 96 -3.37 -7.84 -24.29
N ALA A 97 -4.07 -6.72 -24.51
CA ALA A 97 -4.38 -6.23 -25.86
C ALA A 97 -3.11 -5.86 -26.63
N SER A 98 -2.20 -5.14 -25.99
CA SER A 98 -0.90 -4.74 -26.55
C SER A 98 -0.07 -5.96 -26.95
N GLN A 99 -0.03 -7.00 -26.12
CA GLN A 99 0.69 -8.24 -26.42
C GLN A 99 0.08 -8.96 -27.62
N LYS A 100 -1.26 -8.99 -27.75
CA LYS A 100 -1.95 -9.54 -28.93
C LYS A 100 -1.61 -8.76 -30.19
N ILE A 101 -1.67 -7.43 -30.16
CA ILE A 101 -1.31 -6.56 -31.30
C ILE A 101 0.16 -6.78 -31.70
N LYS A 102 1.09 -6.73 -30.73
CA LYS A 102 2.52 -6.98 -31.00
C LYS A 102 2.78 -8.38 -31.54
N SER A 103 2.03 -9.38 -31.10
CA SER A 103 2.11 -10.74 -31.63
C SER A 103 1.60 -10.82 -33.07
N LEU A 104 0.50 -10.12 -33.38
CA LEU A 104 -0.06 -10.03 -34.73
C LEU A 104 0.93 -9.35 -35.69
N LEU A 105 1.58 -8.28 -35.25
CA LEU A 105 2.60 -7.53 -35.99
C LEU A 105 3.99 -8.20 -35.97
N ARG A 106 4.12 -9.41 -35.40
CA ARG A 106 5.37 -10.20 -35.35
C ARG A 106 6.58 -9.48 -34.74
N PHE A 107 6.34 -8.67 -33.70
CA PHE A 107 7.42 -8.01 -32.98
C PHE A 107 8.40 -9.02 -32.34
N PRO A 108 9.70 -8.64 -32.18
CA PRO A 108 10.67 -9.44 -31.45
C PRO A 108 10.18 -9.83 -30.05
N LYS A 109 10.55 -11.03 -29.60
CA LYS A 109 10.14 -11.59 -28.31
C LYS A 109 10.45 -10.64 -27.14
N ALA A 110 11.60 -10.00 -27.13
CA ALA A 110 11.98 -9.05 -26.09
C ALA A 110 10.97 -7.89 -25.92
N ILE A 111 10.44 -7.35 -27.03
CA ILE A 111 9.46 -6.25 -27.02
C ILE A 111 8.05 -6.75 -26.67
N ARG A 112 7.75 -8.02 -26.94
CA ARG A 112 6.50 -8.66 -26.52
C ARG A 112 6.51 -8.98 -25.02
N ASP A 113 7.65 -9.41 -24.49
CA ASP A 113 7.79 -9.79 -23.09
C ASP A 113 7.74 -8.58 -22.14
N SER A 114 8.08 -7.37 -22.62
CA SER A 114 7.97 -6.13 -21.83
C SER A 114 6.54 -5.76 -21.43
N VAL A 115 5.53 -6.27 -22.14
CA VAL A 115 4.10 -6.07 -21.84
C VAL A 115 3.40 -7.38 -21.47
N ASN A 116 4.15 -8.38 -21.04
CA ASN A 116 3.57 -9.68 -20.73
C ASN A 116 2.65 -9.57 -19.50
N PRO A 117 1.33 -9.81 -19.65
CA PRO A 117 0.35 -9.66 -18.58
C PRO A 117 0.57 -10.65 -17.43
N LEU A 118 1.34 -11.73 -17.63
CA LEU A 118 1.74 -12.64 -16.55
C LEU A 118 2.55 -11.92 -15.47
N TYR A 119 3.30 -10.88 -15.82
CA TYR A 119 4.11 -10.11 -14.88
C TYR A 119 3.37 -8.94 -14.26
N LEU A 120 2.09 -8.76 -14.60
CA LEU A 120 1.26 -7.64 -14.19
C LEU A 120 0.02 -8.12 -13.42
N PRO A 121 0.18 -8.80 -12.25
CA PRO A 121 -0.96 -9.11 -11.41
C PRO A 121 -1.58 -7.81 -10.85
N PRO A 122 -2.86 -7.84 -10.44
CA PRO A 122 -3.48 -6.76 -9.69
C PRO A 122 -2.63 -6.39 -8.47
N MET A 123 -2.71 -5.13 -8.03
CA MET A 123 -1.90 -4.65 -6.92
C MET A 123 -2.30 -5.34 -5.61
N PHE A 124 -3.60 -5.56 -5.42
CA PHE A 124 -4.14 -6.17 -4.21
C PHE A 124 -4.84 -7.50 -4.51
N HIS A 125 -5.01 -8.34 -3.50
CA HIS A 125 -5.80 -9.57 -3.58
C HIS A 125 -6.60 -9.74 -2.29
N SER A 126 -7.69 -8.98 -2.17
CA SER A 126 -8.57 -8.95 -0.99
C SER A 126 -7.82 -8.74 0.35
N PRO A 127 -7.09 -7.62 0.54
CA PRO A 127 -6.32 -7.33 1.76
C PRO A 127 -7.15 -7.40 3.05
N GLN A 128 -8.44 -7.06 2.98
CA GLN A 128 -9.40 -7.19 4.07
C GLN A 128 -9.65 -8.63 4.54
N ARG A 129 -9.27 -9.63 3.73
CA ARG A 129 -9.36 -11.06 4.07
C ARG A 129 -8.11 -11.57 4.77
N ALA A 130 -7.00 -10.82 4.76
CA ALA A 130 -5.77 -11.22 5.44
C ALA A 130 -6.03 -11.45 6.93
N SER A 131 -5.60 -12.62 7.41
CA SER A 131 -5.71 -13.03 8.82
C SER A 131 -4.45 -12.72 9.64
N SER A 132 -3.41 -12.21 8.95
CA SER A 132 -2.12 -11.85 9.53
C SER A 132 -1.43 -10.75 8.75
N VAL A 133 -0.51 -10.04 9.40
CA VAL A 133 0.41 -9.08 8.75
C VAL A 133 1.29 -9.82 7.74
N ALA A 134 1.75 -11.02 8.10
CA ALA A 134 2.49 -11.88 7.19
C ALA A 134 1.69 -12.18 5.91
N GLN A 135 0.42 -12.61 6.03
CA GLN A 135 -0.43 -12.91 4.88
C GLN A 135 -0.79 -11.65 4.08
N LEU A 136 -1.00 -10.53 4.77
CA LEU A 136 -1.27 -9.25 4.13
C LEU A 136 -0.16 -8.92 3.14
N TRP A 137 1.10 -8.93 3.58
CA TRP A 137 2.22 -8.57 2.71
C TRP A 137 2.68 -9.71 1.81
N SER A 138 2.55 -10.98 2.21
CA SER A 138 2.96 -12.10 1.35
C SER A 138 1.97 -12.39 0.23
N GLU A 139 0.66 -12.26 0.47
CA GLU A 139 -0.38 -12.75 -0.45
C GLU A 139 -1.32 -11.66 -0.94
N CYS A 140 -1.69 -10.70 -0.08
CA CYS A 140 -2.84 -9.83 -0.37
C CYS A 140 -2.48 -8.38 -0.78
N GLY A 141 -1.31 -7.88 -0.43
CA GLY A 141 -0.88 -6.51 -0.68
C GLY A 141 0.32 -6.45 -1.61
N HIS A 142 0.35 -5.41 -2.45
CA HIS A 142 1.45 -5.07 -3.35
C HIS A 142 2.05 -6.24 -4.14
N THR A 143 1.19 -7.12 -4.69
CA THR A 143 1.61 -8.36 -5.36
C THR A 143 2.55 -8.14 -6.53
N LEU A 144 2.43 -7.01 -7.22
CA LEU A 144 3.30 -6.63 -8.33
C LEU A 144 4.77 -6.44 -7.91
N PHE A 145 5.01 -5.74 -6.79
CA PHE A 145 6.37 -5.35 -6.39
C PHE A 145 7.16 -6.44 -5.67
N LYS A 146 6.49 -7.51 -5.22
CA LYS A 146 7.11 -8.58 -4.40
C LYS A 146 8.37 -9.15 -5.02
N ARG A 147 8.29 -9.50 -6.30
CA ARG A 147 9.43 -10.09 -7.03
C ARG A 147 10.59 -9.10 -7.09
N GLY A 148 10.29 -7.83 -7.36
CA GLY A 148 11.27 -6.75 -7.33
C GLY A 148 11.99 -6.69 -5.99
N PHE A 149 11.25 -6.63 -4.87
CA PHE A 149 11.86 -6.57 -3.53
C PHE A 149 12.64 -7.82 -3.15
N VAL A 150 12.16 -9.01 -3.53
CA VAL A 150 12.89 -10.26 -3.29
C VAL A 150 14.23 -10.25 -4.04
N VAL A 151 14.25 -9.77 -5.29
CA VAL A 151 15.47 -9.73 -6.11
C VAL A 151 16.40 -8.60 -5.66
N ALA A 152 15.87 -7.42 -5.40
CA ALA A 152 16.64 -6.22 -5.07
C ALA A 152 17.14 -6.19 -3.62
N GLY A 153 16.39 -6.77 -2.68
CA GLY A 153 16.71 -6.71 -1.25
C GLY A 153 16.87 -8.07 -0.59
N GLY A 154 15.91 -8.98 -0.80
CA GLY A 154 15.87 -10.27 -0.10
C GLY A 154 17.05 -11.18 -0.43
N LYS A 155 17.25 -11.48 -1.72
CA LYS A 155 18.33 -12.35 -2.20
C LYS A 155 19.72 -11.81 -1.86
N PRO A 156 20.05 -10.52 -2.06
CA PRO A 156 21.35 -9.96 -1.67
C PRO A 156 21.65 -10.16 -0.18
N LEU A 157 20.73 -9.83 0.73
CA LEU A 157 20.98 -10.00 2.16
C LEU A 157 21.07 -11.47 2.59
N VAL A 158 20.28 -12.36 2.00
CA VAL A 158 20.44 -13.81 2.20
C VAL A 158 21.83 -14.29 1.75
N TRP A 159 22.29 -13.81 0.59
CA TRP A 159 23.60 -14.17 0.04
C TRP A 159 24.75 -13.66 0.94
N MET A 160 24.69 -12.39 1.38
CA MET A 160 25.67 -11.80 2.29
C MET A 160 25.74 -12.56 3.61
N THR A 161 24.59 -12.81 4.24
CA THR A 161 24.55 -13.55 5.50
C THR A 161 25.02 -14.99 5.37
N LYS A 162 24.73 -15.66 4.24
CA LYS A 162 25.27 -16.99 3.95
C LYS A 162 26.80 -16.97 3.81
N ARG A 163 27.37 -15.96 3.14
CA ARG A 163 28.83 -15.79 3.00
C ARG A 163 29.52 -15.58 4.35
N LEU A 164 28.86 -14.93 5.29
CA LEU A 164 29.34 -14.73 6.66
C LEU A 164 29.12 -15.93 7.60
N GLY A 165 28.73 -17.10 7.09
CA GLY A 165 28.49 -18.30 7.90
C GLY A 165 27.16 -18.31 8.67
N GLY A 166 26.24 -17.39 8.35
CA GLY A 166 24.94 -17.31 9.00
C GLY A 166 24.08 -18.57 8.79
N LYS A 167 23.45 -19.06 9.86
CA LYS A 167 22.53 -20.21 9.82
C LYS A 167 21.21 -19.87 9.12
N THR A 168 20.43 -20.89 8.72
CA THR A 168 19.16 -20.75 7.98
C THR A 168 18.17 -19.75 8.60
N LYS A 169 18.05 -19.71 9.93
CA LYS A 169 17.15 -18.74 10.61
C LYS A 169 17.61 -17.29 10.39
N LEU A 170 18.91 -17.04 10.49
CA LEU A 170 19.49 -15.72 10.28
C LEU A 170 19.38 -15.28 8.82
N GLN A 171 19.60 -16.21 7.88
CA GLN A 171 19.39 -15.95 6.45
C GLN A 171 17.94 -15.54 6.15
N ARG A 172 16.96 -16.25 6.72
CA ARG A 172 15.54 -15.90 6.55
C ARG A 172 15.19 -14.54 7.14
N LEU A 173 15.72 -14.21 8.31
CA LEU A 173 15.55 -12.90 8.92
C LEU A 173 16.16 -11.79 8.05
N ALA A 174 17.38 -12.00 7.55
CA ALA A 174 18.04 -11.07 6.66
C ALA A 174 17.26 -10.87 5.35
N GLY A 175 16.75 -11.94 4.76
CA GLY A 175 15.88 -11.86 3.58
C GLY A 175 14.60 -11.04 3.84
N LEU A 176 13.96 -11.24 4.99
CA LEU A 176 12.78 -10.46 5.39
C LEU A 176 13.13 -8.97 5.53
N ILE A 177 14.20 -8.64 6.25
CA ILE A 177 14.66 -7.25 6.43
C ILE A 177 14.99 -6.62 5.08
N GLY A 178 15.72 -7.33 4.22
CA GLY A 178 16.15 -6.80 2.92
C GLY A 178 14.99 -6.43 2.00
N ILE A 179 13.91 -7.20 2.04
CA ILE A 179 12.71 -6.91 1.25
C ILE A 179 12.02 -5.63 1.71
N TYR A 180 11.87 -5.45 3.03
CA TYR A 180 11.30 -4.22 3.55
C TYR A 180 12.22 -3.02 3.34
N LEU A 181 13.54 -3.21 3.40
CA LEU A 181 14.52 -2.17 3.08
C LEU A 181 14.42 -1.73 1.61
N ALA A 182 14.32 -2.67 0.68
CA ALA A 182 14.09 -2.38 -0.74
C ALA A 182 12.74 -1.68 -0.96
N SER A 183 11.69 -2.09 -0.24
CA SER A 183 10.40 -1.41 -0.25
C SER A 183 10.49 0.02 0.24
N THR A 184 11.19 0.27 1.36
CA THR A 184 11.46 1.61 1.89
C THR A 184 12.13 2.48 0.84
N GLY A 185 13.25 2.01 0.27
CA GLY A 185 14.02 2.77 -0.72
C GLY A 185 13.19 3.13 -1.95
N GLN A 186 12.39 2.19 -2.46
CA GLN A 186 11.51 2.47 -3.60
C GLN A 186 10.46 3.54 -3.26
N HIS A 187 9.77 3.42 -2.12
CA HIS A 187 8.71 4.36 -1.79
C HIS A 187 9.23 5.75 -1.45
N GLU A 188 10.41 5.84 -0.82
CA GLU A 188 11.05 7.12 -0.51
C GLU A 188 11.56 7.83 -1.77
N HIS A 189 12.09 7.07 -2.74
CA HIS A 189 12.57 7.64 -4.00
C HIS A 189 11.42 8.06 -4.92
N VAL A 190 10.34 7.29 -4.91
CA VAL A 190 9.17 7.56 -5.74
C VAL A 190 8.29 8.63 -5.11
N MET A 191 8.20 8.78 -3.79
CA MET A 191 7.36 9.80 -3.17
C MET A 191 8.20 10.99 -2.71
N PRO A 192 8.22 12.12 -3.45
CA PRO A 192 8.96 13.29 -3.03
C PRO A 192 8.44 13.79 -1.68
N ARG A 193 9.38 14.12 -0.78
CA ARG A 193 9.03 14.70 0.51
C ARG A 193 8.29 16.02 0.30
N PRO A 194 7.16 16.25 0.98
CA PRO A 194 6.51 17.55 0.92
C PRO A 194 7.47 18.63 1.45
N SER A 195 7.56 19.75 0.74
CA SER A 195 8.53 20.84 0.97
C SER A 195 8.43 21.55 2.33
N ARG A 196 7.51 21.14 3.20
CA ARG A 196 7.22 21.73 4.52
C ARG A 196 7.22 20.70 5.65
N SER A 197 8.21 19.80 5.70
CA SER A 197 8.44 19.01 6.91
C SER A 197 8.88 19.93 8.05
N ASN A 198 8.04 20.09 9.09
CA ASN A 198 8.38 20.86 10.28
C ASN A 198 9.55 20.17 11.02
N PRO A 199 10.71 20.82 11.22
CA PRO A 199 11.91 20.17 11.78
C PRO A 199 11.81 19.78 13.26
N ARG A 200 10.70 20.13 13.95
CA ARG A 200 10.52 19.88 15.39
C ARG A 200 9.67 18.66 15.74
N THR A 201 9.27 17.85 14.77
CA THR A 201 8.45 16.65 14.99
C THR A 201 9.19 15.37 14.55
N ILE A 202 8.81 14.21 15.11
CA ILE A 202 9.28 12.86 14.73
C ILE A 202 9.16 12.58 13.21
N THR A 203 8.45 13.45 12.48
CA THR A 203 8.32 13.56 11.02
C THR A 203 9.58 13.95 10.26
N SER A 204 10.72 14.21 10.93
CA SER A 204 12.01 14.39 10.27
C SER A 204 12.60 13.08 9.74
N LEU A 205 12.16 11.94 10.31
CA LEU A 205 12.42 10.61 9.79
C LEU A 205 11.45 10.30 8.65
N PRO A 206 11.88 9.56 7.61
CA PRO A 206 11.04 9.29 6.46
C PRO A 206 9.85 8.41 6.87
N ALA A 207 8.60 8.87 6.66
CA ALA A 207 7.41 8.10 7.06
C ALA A 207 7.36 6.72 6.41
N PHE A 208 7.85 6.59 5.16
CA PHE A 208 7.97 5.29 4.49
C PHE A 208 8.97 4.38 5.19
N GLU A 209 10.09 4.91 5.67
CA GLU A 209 11.08 4.14 6.41
C GLU A 209 10.52 3.62 7.72
N ILE A 210 9.90 4.49 8.53
CA ILE A 210 9.27 4.06 9.79
C ILE A 210 8.22 2.98 9.51
N PHE A 211 7.31 3.23 8.56
CA PHE A 211 6.24 2.29 8.27
C PHE A 211 6.76 0.93 7.84
N PHE A 212 7.63 0.87 6.83
CA PHE A 212 8.08 -0.38 6.24
C PHE A 212 9.06 -1.14 7.14
N MET A 213 9.88 -0.45 7.94
CA MET A 213 10.79 -1.10 8.89
C MET A 213 10.07 -1.65 10.13
N LEU A 214 8.87 -1.18 10.46
CA LEU A 214 8.04 -1.78 11.51
C LEU A 214 7.31 -3.07 11.06
N GLN A 215 7.06 -3.24 9.76
CA GLN A 215 6.39 -4.44 9.23
C GLN A 215 7.11 -5.77 9.53
N PRO A 216 8.45 -5.90 9.37
CA PRO A 216 9.13 -7.16 9.71
C PRO A 216 9.02 -7.47 11.21
N LEU A 217 9.01 -6.46 12.08
CA LEU A 217 8.79 -6.67 13.53
C LEU A 217 7.40 -7.24 13.79
N ALA A 218 6.36 -6.72 13.14
CA ALA A 218 5.02 -7.29 13.28
C ALA A 218 4.94 -8.75 12.80
N VAL A 219 5.60 -9.09 11.70
CA VAL A 219 5.68 -10.49 11.22
C VAL A 219 6.37 -11.40 12.26
N LEU A 220 7.39 -10.90 12.95
CA LEU A 220 8.12 -11.65 13.98
C LEU A 220 7.35 -11.76 15.31
N ILE A 221 6.62 -10.72 15.70
CA ILE A 221 5.87 -10.64 16.96
C ILE A 221 4.52 -11.38 16.86
N GLU A 222 3.89 -11.40 15.69
CA GLU A 222 2.55 -11.97 15.46
C GLU A 222 2.33 -13.41 16.00
N PRO A 223 3.31 -14.34 15.96
CA PRO A 223 3.17 -15.65 16.59
C PRO A 223 2.90 -15.60 18.10
N TYR A 224 3.42 -14.58 18.78
CA TYR A 224 3.31 -14.37 20.23
C TYR A 224 2.02 -13.64 20.64
N ILE A 225 1.29 -13.05 19.69
CA ILE A 225 0.01 -12.39 19.95
C ILE A 225 -1.07 -13.43 20.29
N PRO A 226 -1.95 -13.16 21.29
CA PRO A 226 -3.04 -14.05 21.66
C PRO A 226 -3.91 -14.46 20.47
N LYS A 227 -4.25 -15.76 20.39
CA LYS A 227 -5.04 -16.32 19.28
C LYS A 227 -6.37 -15.58 19.05
N ARG A 228 -6.99 -15.08 20.12
CA ARG A 228 -8.26 -14.32 20.07
C ARG A 228 -8.10 -13.03 19.25
N LEU A 229 -7.09 -12.20 19.58
CA LEU A 229 -6.80 -10.94 18.87
C LEU A 229 -6.31 -11.15 17.43
N ARG A 230 -5.62 -12.26 17.18
CA ARG A 230 -5.16 -12.63 15.83
C ARG A 230 -6.30 -13.12 14.94
N ARG A 231 -7.21 -13.95 15.47
CA ARG A 231 -8.36 -14.49 14.71
C ARG A 231 -9.34 -13.40 14.29
N THR A 232 -9.50 -12.36 15.09
CA THR A 232 -10.46 -11.28 14.83
C THR A 232 -9.96 -10.25 13.82
N LYS A 233 -8.76 -10.41 13.24
CA LYS A 233 -8.09 -9.41 12.37
C LYS A 233 -7.85 -8.03 13.04
N VAL A 234 -8.18 -7.92 14.33
CA VAL A 234 -8.03 -6.70 15.12
C VAL A 234 -6.55 -6.33 15.22
N TRP A 235 -5.67 -7.31 15.45
CA TRP A 235 -4.22 -7.07 15.47
C TRP A 235 -3.72 -6.40 14.18
N ASN A 236 -4.04 -6.98 13.02
CA ASN A 236 -3.59 -6.46 11.73
C ASN A 236 -4.12 -5.04 11.50
N SER A 237 -5.40 -4.81 11.79
CA SER A 237 -6.04 -3.50 11.59
C SER A 237 -5.44 -2.44 12.52
N LEU A 238 -5.29 -2.73 13.81
CA LEU A 238 -4.69 -1.82 14.78
C LEU A 238 -3.22 -1.54 14.46
N PHE A 239 -2.46 -2.57 14.07
CA PHE A 239 -1.06 -2.42 13.71
C PHE A 239 -0.89 -1.54 12.47
N LEU A 240 -1.69 -1.76 11.42
CA LEU A 240 -1.68 -0.90 10.24
C LEU A 240 -2.06 0.53 10.60
N LEU A 241 -3.17 0.74 11.32
CA LEU A 241 -3.61 2.07 11.74
C LEU A 241 -2.50 2.80 12.52
N ALA A 242 -1.88 2.13 13.49
CA ALA A 242 -0.79 2.69 14.29
C ALA A 242 0.44 3.03 13.44
N THR A 243 0.86 2.11 12.55
CA THR A 243 2.05 2.32 11.71
C THR A 243 1.82 3.31 10.59
N THR A 244 0.58 3.55 10.16
CA THR A 244 0.26 4.57 9.16
C THR A 244 0.21 6.00 9.72
N TYR A 245 0.32 6.17 11.04
CA TYR A 245 0.31 7.50 11.65
C TYR A 245 1.40 8.46 11.13
N PRO A 246 2.67 8.05 10.95
CA PRO A 246 3.69 8.92 10.36
C PRO A 246 3.35 9.35 8.94
N PHE A 247 2.68 8.51 8.14
CA PHE A 247 2.19 8.91 6.82
C PHE A 247 1.14 10.00 6.91
N ARG A 248 0.23 9.90 7.87
CA ARG A 248 -0.76 10.94 8.13
C ARG A 248 -0.07 12.26 8.42
N GLU A 249 0.87 12.29 9.34
CA GLU A 249 1.55 13.54 9.70
C GLU A 249 2.34 14.13 8.53
N GLN A 250 3.09 13.30 7.79
CA GLN A 250 3.94 13.77 6.70
C GLN A 250 3.14 14.22 5.46
N TYR A 251 2.09 13.48 5.07
CA TYR A 251 1.37 13.73 3.82
C TYR A 251 0.02 14.43 3.99
N ALA A 252 -0.57 14.41 5.19
CA ALA A 252 -1.85 15.07 5.48
C ALA A 252 -1.74 16.15 6.58
N GLY A 253 -0.81 16.02 7.53
CA GLY A 253 -0.66 16.93 8.68
C GLY A 253 -0.10 18.31 8.35
N GLY A 254 0.74 18.42 7.30
CA GLY A 254 1.27 19.70 6.80
C GLY A 254 0.37 20.42 5.79
N VAL A 255 -0.76 19.81 5.42
CA VAL A 255 -1.59 20.25 4.30
C VAL A 255 -2.80 21.01 4.84
N THR A 256 -2.63 22.32 5.06
CA THR A 256 -3.69 23.24 4.66
C THR A 256 -3.86 23.01 3.16
N MET A 257 -4.91 22.28 2.76
CA MET A 257 -5.14 21.87 1.36
C MET A 257 -5.36 23.09 0.47
N ASN A 258 -4.26 23.68 0.01
CA ASN A 258 -4.26 24.44 -1.23
C ASN A 258 -4.29 23.45 -2.40
N HIS A 259 -5.10 23.83 -3.39
CA HIS A 259 -5.61 23.06 -4.52
C HIS A 259 -4.59 22.18 -5.26
N SER A 260 -3.30 22.51 -5.21
CA SER A 260 -2.23 21.79 -5.88
C SER A 260 -1.89 20.45 -5.22
N SER A 261 -1.80 20.36 -3.89
CA SER A 261 -1.23 19.18 -3.20
C SER A 261 -2.00 17.85 -3.35
N VAL A 262 -3.34 17.88 -3.37
CA VAL A 262 -4.17 16.67 -3.63
C VAL A 262 -4.09 16.26 -5.09
N LEU A 263 -4.07 17.25 -5.98
CA LEU A 263 -3.85 17.03 -7.40
C LEU A 263 -2.43 16.53 -7.63
N ASP A 264 -1.41 17.00 -6.92
CA ASP A 264 -0.03 16.57 -7.08
C ASP A 264 0.16 15.12 -6.64
N VAL A 265 -0.43 14.71 -5.51
CA VAL A 265 -0.44 13.29 -5.12
C VAL A 265 -1.25 12.47 -6.15
N ALA A 266 -2.43 12.93 -6.57
CA ALA A 266 -3.25 12.22 -7.56
C ALA A 266 -2.63 12.16 -8.97
N LEU A 267 -1.93 13.23 -9.40
CA LEU A 267 -1.24 13.42 -10.68
C LEU A 267 0.08 12.68 -10.69
N PHE A 268 0.81 12.66 -9.57
CA PHE A 268 2.02 11.86 -9.43
C PHE A 268 1.74 10.38 -9.64
N PHE A 269 0.61 9.88 -9.11
CA PHE A 269 0.17 8.52 -9.45
C PHE A 269 -0.53 8.42 -10.83
N SER A 270 -0.86 9.53 -11.51
CA SER A 270 -1.45 9.53 -12.87
C SER A 270 -0.41 9.51 -13.99
N PHE A 271 0.85 9.84 -13.70
CA PHE A 271 1.92 10.01 -14.70
C PHE A 271 3.16 9.12 -14.47
N GLY A 272 3.03 8.01 -13.76
CA GLY A 272 4.07 6.98 -13.59
C GLY A 272 3.70 5.65 -14.23
#